data_AF-A0A3P7IJ77-F1
#
_entry.id   AF-A0A3P7IJ77-F1
#
_cell.length_a   1.000
_cell.length_b   1.000
_cell.length_c   1.000
_cell.angle_alpha   90.00
_cell.angle_beta   90.00
_cell.angle_gamma   90.00
#
_symmetry.space_group_name_H-M   'P 1'
#
loop_
_entity.id
_entity.type
_entity.pdbx_description
1 polymer ?
#
loop_
_entity_poly.entity_id
_entity_poly.type
_entity_poly.pdbx_seq_one_letter_code
_entity_poly.pdbx_strand_id
1 'polypeptide(L)'
;MTVLNEFNSDNTTASYVICLLTGLTLGSGPLASAICNKFGCRITAIVGACIAISGCIISSFATAMWQLVISIGVIMGVGFGLLYCPAIVAVTMYFER
;
A
#
# COMPACT_ATOMS: atom_id res chain seq x y z
N MET A 1 -18.26 5.96 10.21
CA MET A 1 -19.48 5.15 10.11
C MET A 1 -20.35 5.53 8.89
N THR A 2 -19.86 6.35 7.95
CA THR A 2 -20.65 6.90 6.82
C THR A 2 -20.39 6.20 5.48
N VAL A 3 -19.17 5.68 5.24
CA VAL A 3 -18.80 5.03 3.96
C VAL A 3 -19.52 3.70 3.68
N LEU A 4 -19.99 3.00 4.72
CA LEU A 4 -20.73 1.73 4.60
C LEU A 4 -22.21 1.91 4.25
N ASN A 5 -22.79 3.11 4.45
CA ASN A 5 -24.18 3.40 4.09
C ASN A 5 -24.31 3.96 2.67
N GLU A 6 -23.26 4.59 2.13
CA GLU A 6 -23.26 5.21 0.79
C GLU A 6 -23.09 4.16 -0.32
N PHE A 7 -22.26 3.14 -0.08
CA PHE A 7 -22.16 1.96 -0.91
C PHE A 7 -22.97 0.87 -0.22
N ASN A 8 -24.15 0.53 -0.73
CA ASN A 8 -24.99 -0.59 -0.29
C ASN A 8 -24.23 -1.91 -0.50
N SER A 9 -23.20 -2.13 0.29
CA SER A 9 -22.21 -3.16 0.05
C SER A 9 -21.79 -3.81 1.34
N ASP A 10 -21.56 -5.11 1.21
CA ASP A 10 -21.47 -6.02 2.32
C ASP A 10 -20.26 -5.70 3.21
N ASN A 11 -20.45 -5.75 4.53
CA ASN A 11 -19.37 -5.49 5.50
C ASN A 11 -18.18 -6.43 5.28
N THR A 12 -18.43 -7.62 4.72
CA THR A 12 -17.38 -8.56 4.33
C THR A 12 -16.47 -7.98 3.27
N THR A 13 -17.01 -7.27 2.29
CA THR A 13 -16.28 -6.75 1.13
C THR A 13 -15.26 -5.68 1.55
N ALA A 14 -15.68 -4.77 2.44
CA ALA A 14 -14.79 -3.78 3.05
C ALA A 14 -13.68 -4.43 3.87
N SER A 15 -14.00 -5.50 4.60
CA SER A 15 -13.03 -6.24 5.41
C SER A 15 -11.96 -6.91 4.53
N TYR A 16 -12.35 -7.47 3.37
CA TYR A 16 -11.42 -8.05 2.41
C TYR A 16 -10.39 -7.03 1.88
N VAL A 17 -10.79 -5.78 1.64
CA VAL A 17 -9.85 -4.73 1.18
C VAL A 17 -8.73 -4.55 2.20
N ILE A 18 -9.09 -4.39 3.47
CA ILE A 18 -8.15 -4.11 4.55
C ILE A 18 -7.26 -5.32 4.81
N CYS A 19 -7.82 -6.53 4.78
CA CYS A 19 -7.06 -7.78 4.91
C CYS A 19 -6.04 -7.96 3.76
N LEU A 20 -6.42 -7.66 2.51
CA LEU A 20 -5.50 -7.73 1.38
C LEU A 20 -4.40 -6.67 1.46
N LEU A 21 -4.78 -5.43 1.80
CA LEU A 21 -3.84 -4.32 2.01
C LEU A 21 -2.79 -4.71 3.06
N THR A 22 -3.23 -5.09 4.26
CA THR A 22 -2.33 -5.44 5.37
C THR A 22 -1.55 -6.71 5.09
N GLY A 23 -2.18 -7.73 4.51
CA GLY A 23 -1.52 -8.99 4.14
C GLY A 23 -0.39 -8.79 3.12
N LEU A 24 -0.62 -7.97 2.08
CA LEU A 24 0.41 -7.65 1.09
C LEU A 24 1.49 -6.73 1.68
N THR A 25 1.11 -5.77 2.53
CA THR A 25 2.08 -4.88 3.18
C THR A 25 3.03 -5.69 4.08
N LEU A 26 2.52 -6.57 4.95
CA LEU A 26 3.37 -7.41 5.79
C LEU A 26 4.10 -8.50 4.99
N GLY A 27 3.41 -9.16 4.05
CA GLY A 27 4.00 -10.19 3.20
C GLY A 27 5.12 -9.65 2.30
N SER A 28 5.10 -8.36 1.98
CA SER A 28 6.15 -7.70 1.21
C SER A 28 7.43 -7.45 2.01
N GLY A 29 7.50 -7.74 3.32
CA GLY A 29 8.72 -7.56 4.12
C GLY A 29 10.00 -8.14 3.49
N PRO A 30 10.06 -9.44 3.13
CA PRO A 30 11.21 -10.01 2.44
C PRO A 30 11.42 -9.46 1.02
N LEU A 31 10.32 -9.18 0.30
CA LEU A 31 10.38 -8.55 -1.04
C LEU A 31 11.04 -7.17 -0.96
N ALA A 32 10.63 -6.38 0.00
CA ALA A 32 11.07 -5.01 0.18
C ALA A 32 12.56 -5.00 0.60
N SER A 33 12.99 -5.94 1.45
CA SER A 33 14.42 -6.18 1.73
C SER A 33 15.23 -6.52 0.47
N ALA A 34 14.74 -7.45 -0.37
CA ALA A 34 15.43 -7.85 -1.59
C ALA A 34 15.53 -6.70 -2.61
N ILE A 35 14.47 -5.90 -2.76
CA ILE A 35 14.41 -4.79 -3.70
C ILE A 35 15.27 -3.61 -3.20
N CYS A 36 15.25 -3.29 -1.90
CA CYS A 36 16.15 -2.29 -1.33
C CYS A 36 17.62 -2.64 -1.55
N ASN A 37 17.99 -3.91 -1.45
CA ASN A 37 19.35 -4.37 -1.69
C ASN A 37 19.78 -4.24 -3.17
N LYS A 38 18.85 -4.30 -4.13
CA LYS A 38 19.16 -4.20 -5.57
C LYS A 38 19.07 -2.79 -6.15
N PHE A 39 18.06 -2.01 -5.76
CA PHE A 39 17.75 -0.70 -6.37
C PHE A 39 18.11 0.50 -5.49
N GLY A 40 18.48 0.27 -4.23
CA GLY A 40 18.79 1.32 -3.28
C GLY A 40 17.53 1.98 -2.69
N CYS A 41 17.63 2.33 -1.40
CA CYS A 41 16.54 2.83 -0.57
C CYS A 41 15.80 4.06 -1.14
N ARG A 42 16.50 4.98 -1.82
CA ARG A 42 15.90 6.20 -2.37
C ARG A 42 14.97 5.94 -3.55
N ILE A 43 15.38 5.08 -4.49
CA ILE A 43 14.59 4.82 -5.70
C ILE A 43 13.34 4.03 -5.35
N THR A 44 13.44 3.04 -4.46
CA THR A 44 12.29 2.28 -3.97
C THR A 44 11.26 3.17 -3.27
N ALA A 45 11.69 4.16 -2.48
CA ALA A 45 10.79 5.12 -1.86
C ALA A 45 9.98 5.93 -2.87
N ILE A 46 10.65 6.47 -3.89
CA ILE A 46 10.00 7.29 -4.92
C ILE A 46 9.02 6.44 -5.73
N VAL A 47 9.43 5.24 -6.13
CA VAL A 47 8.56 4.31 -6.89
C VAL A 47 7.36 3.87 -6.04
N GLY A 48 7.55 3.51 -4.77
CA GLY A 48 6.47 3.15 -3.85
C GLY A 48 5.48 4.29 -3.64
N ALA A 49 5.98 5.53 -3.48
CA ALA A 49 5.14 6.72 -3.38
C ALA A 49 4.34 6.99 -4.66
N CYS A 50 4.96 6.87 -5.85
CA CYS A 50 4.25 7.01 -7.11
C CYS A 50 3.13 5.97 -7.29
N ILE A 51 3.37 4.71 -6.87
CA ILE A 51 2.37 3.64 -6.91
C ILE A 51 1.23 3.89 -5.91
N ALA A 52 1.55 4.39 -4.71
CA ALA A 52 0.52 4.74 -3.73
C ALA A 52 -0.36 5.91 -4.23
N ILE A 53 0.25 6.93 -4.84
CA ILE A 53 -0.47 8.07 -5.43
C ILE A 53 -1.38 7.60 -6.57
N SER A 54 -0.89 6.74 -7.47
CA SER A 54 -1.73 6.21 -8.54
C SER A 54 -2.88 5.38 -8.01
N GLY A 55 -2.66 4.57 -6.95
CA GLY A 55 -3.72 3.85 -6.23
C GLY A 55 -4.79 4.78 -5.65
N CYS A 56 -4.39 5.90 -5.04
CA CYS A 56 -5.32 6.93 -4.54
C CYS A 56 -6.10 7.60 -5.67
N ILE A 57 -5.46 7.97 -6.78
CA ILE A 57 -6.13 8.61 -7.91
C ILE A 57 -7.17 7.65 -8.51
N ILE A 58 -6.81 6.38 -8.70
CA ILE A 58 -7.73 5.34 -9.17
C ILE A 58 -8.89 5.16 -8.19
N SER A 59 -8.63 5.22 -6.89
CA SER A 59 -9.67 5.16 -5.86
C SER A 59 -10.63 6.35 -5.93
N SER A 60 -10.18 7.56 -6.26
CA SER A 60 -11.05 8.73 -6.42
C SER A 60 -12.00 8.62 -7.62
N PHE A 61 -11.63 7.85 -8.65
CA PHE A 61 -12.50 7.57 -9.81
C PHE A 61 -13.30 6.28 -9.67
N ALA A 62 -13.12 5.53 -8.59
CA ALA A 62 -13.77 4.24 -8.41
C ALA A 62 -15.26 4.41 -8.06
N THR A 63 -16.13 4.12 -9.03
CA THR A 63 -17.59 4.00 -8.83
C THR A 63 -17.97 2.57 -8.38
N ALA A 64 -17.09 1.60 -8.68
CA ALA A 64 -17.08 0.18 -8.34
C ALA A 64 -16.53 -0.21 -6.95
N MET A 65 -17.24 -0.96 -6.09
CA MET A 65 -16.61 -1.53 -4.88
C MET A 65 -15.47 -2.53 -5.19
N TRP A 66 -15.59 -3.30 -6.28
CA TRP A 66 -14.50 -4.13 -6.83
C TRP A 66 -13.29 -3.34 -7.28
N GLN A 67 -13.49 -2.12 -7.78
CA GLN A 67 -12.37 -1.28 -8.16
C GLN A 67 -11.61 -0.79 -6.93
N LEU A 68 -12.30 -0.49 -5.83
CA LEU A 68 -11.68 -0.17 -4.54
C LEU A 68 -10.88 -1.34 -3.98
N VAL A 69 -11.39 -2.58 -4.07
CA VAL A 69 -10.65 -3.77 -3.61
C VAL A 69 -9.31 -3.92 -4.35
N ILE A 70 -9.31 -3.71 -5.66
CA ILE A 70 -8.09 -3.85 -6.48
C ILE A 70 -7.16 -2.66 -6.27
N SER A 71 -7.67 -1.42 -6.29
CA SER A 71 -6.83 -0.22 -6.16
C SER A 71 -6.28 -0.04 -4.75
N ILE A 72 -7.11 -0.08 -3.72
CA ILE A 72 -6.68 0.08 -2.33
C ILE A 72 -6.02 -1.20 -1.83
N GLY A 73 -6.62 -2.37 -2.06
CA GLY A 73 -6.10 -3.62 -1.53
C GLY A 73 -4.76 -4.01 -2.16
N VAL A 74 -4.69 -4.05 -3.50
CA VAL A 74 -3.51 -4.57 -4.21
C VAL A 74 -2.53 -3.46 -4.55
N ILE A 75 -2.96 -2.41 -5.27
CA ILE A 75 -2.04 -1.38 -5.76
C ILE A 75 -1.47 -0.57 -4.58
N MET A 76 -2.34 -0.08 -3.71
CA MET A 76 -1.91 0.70 -2.54
C MET A 76 -1.19 -0.19 -1.52
N GLY A 77 -1.58 -1.46 -1.35
CA GLY A 77 -0.89 -2.41 -0.47
C GLY A 77 0.54 -2.71 -0.90
N VAL A 78 0.78 -2.92 -2.20
CA VAL A 78 2.13 -3.09 -2.74
C VAL A 78 2.93 -1.79 -2.63
N GLY A 79 2.31 -0.64 -2.93
CA GLY A 79 2.94 0.67 -2.78
C GLY A 79 3.38 0.97 -1.35
N PHE A 80 2.52 0.71 -0.36
CA PHE A 80 2.84 0.86 1.07
C PHE A 80 3.91 -0.13 1.54
N GLY A 81 3.86 -1.38 1.08
CA GLY A 81 4.90 -2.37 1.36
C GLY A 81 6.29 -1.92 0.90
N LEU A 82 6.37 -1.37 -0.31
CA LEU A 82 7.60 -0.79 -0.87
C LEU A 82 8.03 0.49 -0.14
N LEU A 83 7.09 1.31 0.33
CA LEU A 83 7.34 2.55 1.09
C LEU A 83 7.81 2.27 2.53
N TYR A 84 7.42 1.14 3.11
CA TYR A 84 7.78 0.76 4.47
C TYR A 84 9.28 0.53 4.64
N CYS A 85 9.92 -0.08 3.64
CA CYS A 85 11.36 -0.31 3.64
C CYS A 85 12.22 0.95 3.79
N PRO A 86 12.05 2.00 2.96
CA PRO A 86 12.83 3.23 3.09
C PRO A 86 12.51 4.01 4.36
N ALA A 87 11.29 3.92 4.88
CA ALA A 87 10.97 4.49 6.19
C ALA A 87 11.83 3.85 7.30
N ILE A 88 11.96 2.51 7.31
CA ILE A 88 12.84 1.81 8.26
C ILE A 88 14.29 2.24 8.07
N VAL A 89 14.80 2.20 6.84
CA VAL A 89 16.22 2.53 6.55
C VAL A 89 16.55 3.98 6.90
N ALA A 90 15.64 4.92 6.65
CA ALA A 90 15.82 6.32 7.05
C ALA A 90 15.95 6.46 8.58
N VAL A 91 15.14 5.70 9.33
CA VAL A 91 15.20 5.69 10.80
C VAL A 91 16.50 5.02 11.28
N THR A 92 16.91 3.88 10.72
CA THR A 92 18.16 3.22 11.14
C THR A 92 19.37 4.12 10.89
N MET A 93 19.42 4.81 9.74
CA MET A 93 20.49 5.76 9.42
C MET A 93 20.50 7.00 10.35
N TYR A 94 19.33 7.38 10.87
CA TYR A 94 19.21 8.48 11.83
C TYR A 94 19.75 8.10 13.22
N PHE A 95 19.55 6.85 13.65
CA PHE A 95 20.00 6.32 14.95
C PHE A 95 21.40 5.69 14.94
N GLU A 96 22.01 5.48 13.77
CA GLU A 96 23.39 4.99 13.64
C GLU A 96 24.45 6.09 13.94
N ARG A 97 24.00 7.31 14.27
CA ARG A 97 24.80 8.43 14.78
C ARG A 97 24.48 8.69 16.25
#